data_AF-A0A8B9NEE9-F1
#
_entry.id   AF-A0A8B9NEE9-F1
#
_cell.length_a   1.000
_cell.length_b   1.000
_cell.length_c   1.000
_cell.angle_alpha   90.00
_cell.angle_beta   90.00
_cell.angle_gamma   90.00
#
_symmetry.space_group_name_H-M   'P 1'
#
loop_
_entity.id
_entity.type
_entity.pdbx_description
1 polymer ?
#
loop_
_entity_poly.entity_id
_entity_poly.type
_entity_poly.pdbx_seq_one_letter_code
_entity_poly.pdbx_strand_id
1 'polypeptide(L)'
;AGCPDSLIKELHHFRILGEEQYNRYQRYGAEECVLQMGGVLCPTPGCGAGLLPEPGVRKIVCEPGNGMGCGVRTNIFLLAVWETIDIVPC
;
A
#
# COMPACT_ATOMS: atom_id res chain seq x y z
N ALA A 1 -14.23 12.80 -18.21
CA ALA A 1 -13.67 13.18 -16.90
C ALA A 1 -12.15 13.15 -17.01
N GLY A 2 -11.44 14.11 -16.40
CA GLY A 2 -9.98 14.22 -16.52
C GLY A 2 -9.47 15.64 -16.78
N CYS A 3 -10.12 16.66 -16.22
CA CYS A 3 -9.60 18.02 -16.32
C CYS A 3 -8.30 18.13 -15.50
N PRO A 4 -7.28 18.89 -15.98
CA PRO A 4 -6.09 19.14 -15.18
C PRO A 4 -6.44 19.92 -13.92
N ASP A 5 -5.68 19.68 -12.84
CA ASP A 5 -5.78 20.40 -11.55
C ASP A 5 -7.17 20.38 -10.89
N SER A 6 -8.03 19.42 -11.26
CA SER A 6 -9.39 19.31 -10.73
C SER A 6 -9.53 18.27 -9.61
N LEU A 7 -8.47 18.02 -8.84
CA LEU A 7 -8.51 17.09 -7.72
C LEU A 7 -9.41 17.63 -6.60
N ILE A 8 -10.23 16.74 -6.04
CA ILE A 8 -11.06 17.05 -4.86
C ILE A 8 -10.11 17.24 -3.67
N LYS A 9 -10.01 18.48 -3.18
CA LYS A 9 -9.05 18.85 -2.11
C LYS A 9 -9.51 18.43 -0.71
N GLU A 10 -10.81 18.27 -0.52
CA GLU A 10 -11.42 17.98 0.78
C GLU A 10 -11.86 16.52 0.83
N LEU A 11 -11.15 15.69 1.60
CA LEU A 11 -11.31 14.24 1.66
C LEU A 11 -12.66 13.81 2.22
N HIS A 12 -13.30 14.65 3.05
CA HIS A 12 -14.60 14.33 3.63
C HIS A 12 -15.71 14.16 2.59
N HIS A 13 -15.55 14.69 1.37
CA HIS A 13 -16.48 14.45 0.28
C HIS A 13 -16.62 12.96 -0.07
N PHE A 14 -15.57 12.17 0.11
CA PHE A 14 -15.61 10.73 -0.18
C PHE A 14 -16.45 9.93 0.83
N ARG A 15 -16.85 10.52 1.97
CA ARG A 15 -17.80 9.87 2.89
C ARG A 15 -19.17 9.60 2.25
N ILE A 16 -19.51 10.32 1.18
CA ILE A 16 -20.73 10.07 0.40
C ILE A 16 -20.80 8.64 -0.18
N LEU A 17 -19.65 7.97 -0.33
CA LEU A 17 -19.55 6.59 -0.83
C LEU A 17 -20.05 5.54 0.19
N GLY A 18 -20.31 5.95 1.43
CA GLY A 18 -20.65 5.05 2.54
C GLY A 18 -19.41 4.50 3.26
N GLU A 19 -19.61 3.98 4.47
CA GLU A 19 -18.50 3.62 5.37
C GLU A 19 -17.57 2.55 4.80
N GLU A 20 -18.09 1.51 4.16
CA GLU A 20 -17.26 0.44 3.61
C GLU A 20 -16.30 0.95 2.53
N GLN A 21 -16.82 1.74 1.58
CA GLN A 21 -16.02 2.28 0.48
C GLN A 21 -15.08 3.39 0.96
N TYR A 22 -15.52 4.21 1.91
CA TYR A 22 -14.68 5.23 2.52
C TYR A 22 -13.51 4.59 3.29
N ASN A 23 -13.73 3.48 4.01
CA ASN A 23 -12.66 2.74 4.68
C ASN A 23 -11.64 2.16 3.68
N ARG A 24 -12.10 1.64 2.53
CA ARG A 24 -11.21 1.18 1.44
C ARG A 24 -10.42 2.34 0.85
N TYR A 25 -11.08 3.47 0.58
CA TYR A 25 -10.43 4.69 0.10
C TYR A 25 -9.31 5.15 1.05
N GLN A 26 -9.58 5.18 2.36
CA GLN A 26 -8.57 5.55 3.36
C GLN A 26 -7.38 4.59 3.37
N ARG A 27 -7.61 3.27 3.25
CA ARG A 27 -6.54 2.28 3.16
C ARG A 27 -5.69 2.48 1.91
N TYR A 28 -6.32 2.63 0.75
CA TYR A 28 -5.61 2.89 -0.51
C TYR A 28 -4.79 4.18 -0.46
N GLY A 29 -5.33 5.24 0.15
CA GLY A 29 -4.57 6.49 0.35
C GLY A 29 -3.33 6.30 1.23
N ALA A 30 -3.43 5.50 2.29
CA ALA A 30 -2.30 5.18 3.16
C ALA A 30 -1.26 4.29 2.45
N GLU A 31 -1.72 3.29 1.69
CA GLU A 31 -0.88 2.38 0.89
C GLU A 31 -0.08 3.15 -0.16
N GLU A 32 -0.75 4.02 -0.94
CA GLU A 32 -0.13 4.87 -1.95
C GLU A 32 0.90 5.82 -1.33
N CYS A 33 0.61 6.39 -0.16
CA CYS A 33 1.56 7.25 0.56
C CYS A 33 2.85 6.49 0.92
N VAL A 34 2.72 5.24 1.40
CA VAL A 34 3.89 4.38 1.68
C VAL A 34 4.72 4.13 0.43
N LEU A 35 4.06 3.82 -0.69
CA LEU A 35 4.73 3.57 -1.98
C LEU A 35 5.44 4.82 -2.51
N GLN A 36 4.81 6.00 -2.41
CA GLN A 36 5.42 7.27 -2.81
C GLN A 36 6.64 7.64 -1.95
N MET A 37 6.69 7.21 -0.69
CA MET A 37 7.87 7.35 0.17
C MET A 37 8.98 6.31 -0.13
N GLY A 38 8.79 5.44 -1.14
CA GLY A 38 9.74 4.37 -1.48
C GLY A 38 9.64 3.13 -0.59
N GLY A 39 8.54 3.00 0.16
CA GLY A 39 8.22 1.81 0.94
C GLY A 39 7.67 0.67 0.11
N VAL A 40 7.30 -0.42 0.79
CA VAL A 40 6.64 -1.59 0.20
C VAL A 40 5.50 -2.07 1.09
N LEU A 41 4.51 -2.73 0.48
CA LEU A 41 3.44 -3.38 1.22
C LEU A 41 3.77 -4.85 1.49
N CYS A 42 3.36 -5.36 2.65
CA CYS A 42 3.48 -6.78 2.94
C CYS A 42 2.58 -7.60 1.99
N PRO A 43 3.13 -8.55 1.22
CA PRO A 43 2.37 -9.30 0.21
C PRO A 43 1.46 -10.38 0.82
N THR A 44 1.57 -10.63 2.12
CA THR A 44 0.80 -11.69 2.78
C THR A 44 -0.69 -11.37 2.69
N PRO A 45 -1.52 -12.28 2.13
CA PRO A 45 -2.96 -12.09 2.07
C PRO A 45 -3.53 -11.80 3.45
N GLY A 46 -4.31 -10.72 3.57
CA GLY A 46 -4.90 -10.29 4.85
C GLY A 46 -3.96 -9.52 5.79
N CYS A 47 -2.70 -9.28 5.42
CA CYS A 47 -1.80 -8.41 6.18
C CYS A 47 -1.75 -6.99 5.58
N GLY A 48 -1.08 -6.79 4.45
CA GLY A 48 -1.00 -5.49 3.79
C GLY A 48 -0.28 -4.39 4.59
N ALA A 49 0.51 -4.74 5.62
CA ALA A 49 1.22 -3.75 6.42
C ALA A 49 2.18 -2.91 5.55
N GLY A 50 2.18 -1.59 5.73
CA GLY A 50 3.11 -0.68 5.10
C GLY A 50 4.47 -0.71 5.76
N LEU A 51 5.52 -0.94 4.97
CA LEU A 51 6.88 -1.14 5.44
C LEU A 51 7.81 -0.09 4.81
N LEU A 52 8.59 0.60 5.64
CA LEU A 52 9.56 1.61 5.21
C LEU A 52 10.99 1.14 5.54
N PRO A 53 11.62 0.30 4.68
CA PRO A 53 13.00 -0.12 4.85
C PRO A 53 13.98 1.06 4.69
N GLU A 54 15.13 0.96 5.36
CA GLU A 54 16.25 1.83 5.04
C GLU A 54 16.78 1.56 3.61
N PRO A 55 17.34 2.58 2.94
CA PRO A 55 17.91 2.42 1.61
C PRO A 55 19.01 1.33 1.58
N GLY A 56 18.96 0.44 0.60
CA GLY A 56 19.95 -0.63 0.42
C GLY A 56 19.66 -1.92 1.19
N VAL A 57 18.66 -1.93 2.07
CA VAL A 57 18.15 -3.16 2.69
C VAL A 57 17.40 -3.98 1.63
N ARG A 58 17.78 -5.25 1.47
CA ARG A 58 17.12 -6.18 0.51
C ARG A 58 16.12 -7.10 1.18
N LYS A 59 16.26 -7.34 2.47
CA LYS A 59 15.44 -8.28 3.23
C LYS A 59 14.73 -7.54 4.34
N ILE A 60 13.41 -7.58 4.33
CA ILE A 60 12.56 -6.97 5.34
C ILE A 60 11.73 -8.05 6.03
N VAL A 61 11.44 -7.82 7.30
CA VAL A 61 10.52 -8.65 8.08
C VAL A 61 9.30 -7.80 8.37
N CYS A 62 8.11 -8.33 8.07
CA CYS A 62 6.87 -7.73 8.55
C CYS A 62 6.76 -8.03 10.06
N GLU A 63 7.36 -7.19 10.90
CA GLU A 63 7.53 -7.50 12.32
C GLU A 63 6.17 -7.57 13.07
N PRO A 64 5.90 -8.65 13.82
CA PRO A 64 4.65 -8.80 14.57
C PRO A 64 4.61 -7.93 15.85
N GLY A 65 5.60 -7.06 16.06
CA GLY A 65 5.63 -6.13 17.19
C GLY A 65 4.34 -5.31 17.26
N ASN A 66 3.75 -5.21 18.46
CA ASN A 66 2.49 -4.54 18.71
C ASN A 66 1.29 -5.03 17.87
N GLY A 67 1.34 -6.23 17.29
CA GLY A 67 0.23 -6.83 16.55
C GLY A 67 -0.04 -6.24 15.15
N MET A 68 0.92 -5.49 14.59
CA MET A 68 0.75 -4.83 13.28
C MET A 68 1.27 -5.65 12.09
N GLY A 69 2.25 -6.54 12.29
CA GLY A 69 2.81 -7.39 11.23
C GLY A 69 2.52 -8.89 11.36
N CYS A 70 2.73 -9.63 10.28
CA CYS A 70 2.43 -11.07 10.20
C CYS A 70 3.65 -12.00 10.40
N GLY A 71 4.85 -11.45 10.61
CA GLY A 71 6.10 -12.20 10.81
C GLY A 71 6.79 -12.69 9.54
N VAL A 72 6.19 -12.48 8.36
CA VAL A 72 6.75 -12.94 7.08
C VAL A 72 8.02 -12.17 6.73
N ARG A 73 9.05 -12.92 6.31
CA ARG A 73 10.32 -12.38 5.83
C ARG A 73 10.31 -12.36 4.31
N THR A 74 10.51 -11.19 3.73
CA THR A 74 10.44 -11.01 2.28
C THR A 74 11.67 -10.29 1.74
N ASN A 75 12.07 -10.64 0.52
CA ASN A 75 13.08 -9.90 -0.23
C ASN A 75 12.39 -8.83 -1.09
N ILE A 76 12.77 -7.57 -0.89
CA ILE A 76 12.21 -6.40 -1.56
C ILE A 76 12.42 -6.47 -3.08
N PHE A 77 13.55 -7.02 -3.54
CA PHE A 77 13.80 -7.21 -4.98
C PHE A 77 12.86 -8.23 -5.61
N LEU A 78 12.54 -9.30 -4.88
CA LEU A 78 11.59 -10.27 -5.40
C LEU A 78 10.20 -9.64 -5.49
N LEU A 79 9.74 -8.89 -4.47
CA LEU A 79 8.45 -8.19 -4.50
C LEU A 79 8.26 -7.32 -5.74
N ALA A 80 9.25 -6.48 -6.07
CA ALA A 80 9.19 -5.61 -7.25
C ALA A 80 9.13 -6.42 -8.57
N VAL A 81 9.62 -7.66 -8.58
CA VAL A 81 9.52 -8.58 -9.74
C VAL A 81 8.15 -9.27 -9.80
N TRP A 82 7.45 -9.47 -8.67
CA TRP A 82 6.05 -9.95 -8.68
C TRP A 82 5.08 -8.90 -9.24
N GLU A 83 5.29 -7.60 -8.98
CA GLU A 83 4.49 -6.53 -9.61
C GLU A 83 4.65 -6.47 -11.13
N THR A 84 5.74 -7.01 -11.68
CA THR A 84 5.95 -7.06 -13.14
C THR A 84 5.23 -8.25 -13.80
N ILE A 85 4.73 -9.22 -13.03
CA ILE A 85 4.10 -10.44 -13.55
C ILE A 85 2.56 -10.38 -13.49
N ASP A 86 1.96 -9.58 -12.59
CA ASP A 86 0.50 -9.57 -12.38
C ASP A 86 -0.24 -8.27 -12.79
N ILE A 87 0.33 -7.43 -13.68
CA ILE A 87 -0.41 -6.34 -14.35
C ILE A 87 -0.32 -6.49 -15.87
N VAL A 88 -0.81 -7.61 -16.39
CA VAL A 88 -1.44 -7.64 -17.71
C VAL A 88 -2.94 -7.83 -17.45
N PRO A 89 -3.79 -6.82 -17.70
CA PRO A 89 -5.22 -7.01 -17.57
C PRO A 89 -5.67 -7.99 -18.67
N CYS A 90 -6.37 -9.04 -18.28
CA CYS A 90 -7.41 -9.61 -19.13
C CYS A 90 -8.76 -9.08 -18.63
#